data_AF-A0A4Y4K8U9-F1
#
_entry.id   AF-A0A4Y4K8U9-F1
#
_cell.length_a   1.000
_cell.length_b   1.000
_cell.length_c   1.000
_cell.angle_alpha   90.00
_cell.angle_beta   90.00
_cell.angle_gamma   90.00
#
_symmetry.space_group_name_H-M   'P 1'
#
loop_
_entity.id
_entity.type
_entity.pdbx_description
1 polymer ?
#
loop_
_entity_poly.entity_id
_entity_poly.type
_entity_poly.pdbx_seq_one_letter_code
_entity_poly.pdbx_strand_id
1 'polypeptide(L)' 'MDPRDTSRRCPECGHTAKENRPTQEKFHCQACGHSAHADTVGALNVLRAGLVRREAQPA' A
#
# COMPACT_ATOMS: atom_id res chain seq x y z
N MET A 1 10.53 7.61 -2.31
CA MET A 1 9.23 6.96 -2.06
C MET A 1 8.45 7.87 -1.13
N ASP A 2 7.59 8.70 -1.70
CA ASP A 2 6.70 9.54 -0.93
C ASP A 2 5.73 8.68 -0.11
N PRO A 3 5.57 8.90 1.20
CA PRO A 3 4.67 8.13 2.05
C PRO A 3 3.19 8.28 1.64
N ARG A 4 2.85 9.22 0.74
CA ARG A 4 1.50 9.37 0.18
C ARG A 4 1.17 8.37 -0.95
N ASP A 5 2.16 7.69 -1.53
CA ASP A 5 1.91 6.68 -2.58
C ASP A 5 1.69 5.27 -2.01
N THR A 6 2.23 4.98 -0.82
CA THR A 6 2.06 3.67 -0.17
C THR A 6 0.64 3.39 0.28
N SER A 7 -0.23 4.40 0.38
CA SER A 7 -1.64 4.21 0.75
C SER A 7 -2.57 3.92 -0.44
N ARG A 8 -2.05 3.95 -1.69
CA ARG A 8 -2.81 3.70 -2.92
C ARG A 8 -2.51 2.36 -3.58
N ARG A 9 -1.41 1.72 -3.18
CA ARG A 9 -1.01 0.41 -3.72
C ARG A 9 -1.76 -0.71 -3.02
N CYS A 10 -2.41 -1.57 -3.78
CA CYS A 10 -3.03 -2.76 -3.25
C CYS A 10 -1.96 -3.75 -2.76
N PRO A 11 -2.04 -4.23 -1.50
CA PRO A 11 -1.12 -5.25 -1.00
C PRO A 11 -1.44 -6.64 -1.56
N GLU A 12 -2.62 -6.87 -2.13
CA GLU A 12 -2.94 -8.16 -2.73
C GLU A 12 -2.41 -8.29 -4.16
N CYS A 13 -2.80 -7.36 -5.04
CA CYS A 13 -2.51 -7.45 -6.47
C CYS A 13 -1.45 -6.45 -6.96
N GLY A 14 -0.97 -5.54 -6.10
CA GLY A 14 0.00 -4.50 -6.48
C GLY A 14 -0.59 -3.32 -7.27
N HIS A 15 -1.88 -3.38 -7.65
CA HIS A 15 -2.53 -2.31 -8.39
C HIS A 15 -2.52 -0.99 -7.61
N THR A 16 -2.07 0.09 -8.26
CA THR A 16 -1.98 1.42 -7.64
C THR A 16 -2.87 2.38 -8.41
N ALA A 17 -3.93 2.87 -7.76
CA ALA A 17 -4.85 3.84 -8.33
C ALA A 17 -5.25 4.85 -7.26
N LYS A 18 -5.64 6.07 -7.68
CA LYS A 18 -6.11 7.09 -6.75
C LYS A 18 -7.47 6.70 -6.17
N GLU A 19 -8.33 6.09 -6.99
CA GLU A 19 -9.62 5.55 -6.54
C GLU A 19 -9.48 4.42 -5.52
N ASN A 20 -8.29 3.81 -5.38
CA ASN A 20 -8.07 2.80 -4.36
C ASN A 20 -8.21 3.35 -2.93
N ARG A 21 -8.06 4.66 -2.75
CA ARG A 21 -8.24 5.34 -1.47
C ARG A 21 -9.23 6.50 -1.65
N PRO A 22 -10.55 6.21 -1.70
CA PRO A 22 -11.56 7.23 -1.94
C PRO A 22 -11.66 8.23 -0.78
N THR A 23 -11.35 7.81 0.45
CA THR A 23 -11.29 8.67 1.64
C THR A 23 -10.03 8.41 2.45
N GLN A 24 -9.72 9.26 3.42
CA GLN A 24 -8.52 9.08 4.26
C GLN A 24 -8.51 7.75 5.03
N GLU A 25 -9.68 7.21 5.35
CA GLU A 25 -9.89 6.02 6.19
C GLU A 25 -10.13 4.74 5.37
N LYS A 26 -10.74 4.84 4.19
CA LYS A 26 -11.15 3.66 3.40
C LYS A 26 -10.19 3.37 2.27
N PHE A 27 -9.94 2.09 2.05
CA PHE A 27 -9.25 1.55 0.91
C PHE A 27 -10.15 0.53 0.19
N HIS A 28 -10.23 0.63 -1.14
CA HIS A 28 -10.96 -0.30 -2.00
C HIS A 28 -10.26 -0.47 -3.35
N CYS A 29 -9.65 -1.62 -3.60
CA CYS A 29 -8.94 -1.88 -4.84
C CYS A 29 -9.91 -2.12 -6.00
N GLN A 30 -9.86 -1.26 -7.02
CA GLN A 30 -10.68 -1.38 -8.24
C GLN A 30 -10.31 -2.59 -9.12
N ALA A 31 -9.12 -3.19 -8.92
CA ALA A 31 -8.65 -4.31 -9.74
C ALA A 31 -9.05 -5.69 -9.17
N CYS A 32 -8.98 -5.87 -7.84
CA CYS A 32 -9.28 -7.15 -7.20
C CYS A 32 -10.44 -7.11 -6.19
N GLY A 33 -11.03 -5.94 -5.93
CA GLY A 33 -12.11 -5.77 -4.96
C GLY A 33 -11.67 -5.71 -3.49
N HIS A 34 -10.37 -5.82 -3.22
CA HIS A 34 -9.83 -5.83 -1.85
C HIS A 34 -10.21 -4.56 -1.09
N SER A 35 -10.85 -4.70 0.06
CA SER A 35 -11.35 -3.59 0.87
C SER A 35 -10.77 -3.66 2.29
N ALA A 36 -10.20 -2.56 2.76
CA ALA A 36 -9.55 -2.49 4.07
C ALA A 36 -9.46 -1.03 4.58
N HIS A 37 -8.92 -0.83 5.79
CA HIS A 37 -8.59 0.52 6.25
C HIS A 37 -7.34 1.04 5.53
N ALA A 38 -7.35 2.30 5.11
CA ALA A 38 -6.24 2.90 4.39
C ALA A 38 -4.96 2.96 5.23
N ASP A 39 -5.07 3.13 6.56
CA ASP A 39 -3.93 3.08 7.48
C ASP A 39 -3.33 1.67 7.58
N THR A 40 -4.17 0.63 7.61
CA THR A 40 -3.72 -0.78 7.59
C THR A 40 -2.97 -1.09 6.30
N VAL A 41 -3.51 -0.65 5.15
CA VAL A 41 -2.85 -0.81 3.85
C VAL A 41 -1.55 -0.02 3.77
N GLY A 42 -1.54 1.21 4.28
CA GLY A 42 -0.35 2.03 4.39
C GLY A 42 0.73 1.36 5.24
N ALA A 43 0.37 0.85 6.42
CA ALA A 43 1.26 0.13 7.31
C ALA A 43 1.82 -1.14 6.65
N LEU A 44 0.99 -1.94 5.99
CA LEU A 44 1.41 -3.13 5.24
C LEU A 44 2.38 -2.78 4.11
N ASN A 45 2.10 -1.74 3.35
CA ASN A 45 2.97 -1.31 2.26
C ASN A 45 4.30 -0.74 2.76
N VAL A 46 4.28 -0.01 3.89
CA VAL A 46 5.50 0.45 4.56
C VAL A 46 6.30 -0.73 5.12
N LEU A 47 5.64 -1.72 5.75
CA LEU A 47 6.28 -2.95 6.23
C LEU A 47 6.94 -3.71 5.08
N ARG A 48 6.24 -3.92 3.97
CA ARG A 48 6.83 -4.56 2.78
C ARG A 48 7.97 -3.74 2.20
N ALA A 49 7.83 -2.42 2.08
CA ALA A 49 8.91 -1.57 1.60
C ALA A 49 10.12 -1.55 2.55
N GLY A 50 9.88 -1.65 3.86
CA GLY A 50 10.88 -1.73 4.91
C GLY A 50 11.59 -3.09 4.93
N LEU A 51 10.86 -4.19 4.72
CA LEU A 51 11.42 -5.52 4.50
C LEU A 51 12.32 -5.49 3.27
N VAL A 52 11.82 -5.04 2.12
CA VAL A 52 12.60 -4.87 0.87
C VAL A 52 13.87 -4.03 1.07
N ARG A 53 13.82 -2.99 1.90
CA ARG A 53 15.01 -2.18 2.25
C ARG A 53 16.01 -2.91 3.15
N ARG A 54 15.55 -3.82 4.00
CA ARG A 54 16.42 -4.63 4.86
C ARG A 54 17.14 -5.75 4.10
N GLU A 55 16.58 -6.21 2.99
CA GLU A 55 17.21 -7.20 2.09
C GLU A 55 18.18 -6.54 1.09
N ALA A 56 18.04 -5.22 0.88
CA ALA A 56 18.88 -4.44 -0.03
C ALA A 56 20.12 -3.81 0.62
N GLN A 57 20.44 -4.14 1.87
CA GLN A 57 21.67 -3.71 2.53
C GLN A 57 22.63 -4.91 2.64
N PRO A 58 23.43 -5.20 1.59
CA PRO A 58 24.61 -6.02 1.79
C PRO A 58 25.57 -5.25 2.69
N ALA A 59 26.19 -5.98 3.61
CA ALA A 59 27.21 -5.48 4.53
C ALA A 59 28.40 -4.85 3.79
#